data_AF-A0A7X5Y0X3-F1
#
_entry.id   AF-A0A7X5Y0X3-F1
#
_cell.length_a   1.000
_cell.length_b   1.000
_cell.length_c   1.000
_cell.angle_alpha   90.00
_cell.angle_beta   90.00
_cell.angle_gamma   90.00
#
_symmetry.space_group_name_H-M   'P 1'
#
loop_
_entity.id
_entity.type
_entity.pdbx_description
1 polymer ?
#
loop_
_entity_poly.entity_id
_entity_poly.type
_entity_poly.pdbx_seq_one_letter_code
_entity_poly.pdbx_strand_id
1 'polypeptide(L)'
;MKWLTLLALLASLVAGPACADWRVAETAHFIVYANASEATLRRNAERLEKFDKALRLSRGIPESSLGKAGRVAVYFVSSEDRVAALAGSANVAGFYIPRAGASVAFVPDDLFGDGPLALGSQQVLQHEYAHHFMATTWPDAAFPSWVSEGWAEFHATASFDREGNLQFGGAPLYRAHGLLTGNPLPIQQILAGAAGKLRADQRDALYGRGWALVHYLTFAPSRKGQLSAYLDAITKERKSPEAAAAAFGDLGALNKELERFLQQPKITGFRIRAENLAVPAVTLRLLRPGEAAILPVRIRSDAGVDKKTAPGVYAEAKKIATRFPDDPAVQRALAEAAYDAGDYAAALAAADRAIAADPKLVEAQCYRAMAQMAIAEAAKDEKPETWTEIRRTIGRANRLDTEDPRPLILFFRSYADRRQWPPQIARDGLMHAYALAPQDRGLRMQVAGMLIGEKKLAEARAMLLVLTYDPHASGIGAAASKMIDTIDARIKAGVDAASAPAGAK
;
A
#
# COMPACT_ATOMS: atom_id res chain seq x y z
N MET A 1 69.24 36.86 9.26
CA MET A 1 69.59 35.71 10.12
C MET A 1 68.34 35.25 10.85
N LYS A 2 67.90 34.02 10.54
CA LYS A 2 67.16 33.05 11.37
C LYS A 2 65.83 33.46 12.03
N TRP A 3 64.69 32.80 11.88
CA TRP A 3 64.28 31.60 11.13
C TRP A 3 62.75 31.67 10.91
N LEU A 4 62.31 31.19 9.75
CA LEU A 4 60.94 30.79 9.48
C LEU A 4 60.59 29.52 10.27
N THR A 5 59.45 29.52 10.95
CA THR A 5 58.67 28.30 11.21
C THR A 5 57.19 28.67 11.12
N LEU A 6 56.65 28.53 9.92
CA LEU A 6 55.22 28.58 9.63
C LEU A 6 54.63 27.24 10.07
N LEU A 7 53.97 27.20 11.23
CA LEU A 7 53.14 26.04 11.60
C LEU A 7 51.83 26.12 10.80
N ALA A 8 51.84 25.49 9.62
CA ALA A 8 50.62 25.13 8.92
C ALA A 8 49.96 23.98 9.71
N LEU A 9 49.10 24.33 10.67
CA LEU A 9 48.21 23.36 11.30
C LEU A 9 47.19 22.92 10.23
N LEU A 10 47.46 21.81 9.55
CA LEU A 10 46.44 21.07 8.83
C LEU A 10 45.38 20.64 9.85
N ALA A 11 44.32 21.44 9.98
CA ALA A 11 43.05 20.97 10.51
C ALA A 11 42.52 19.94 9.51
N SER A 12 42.94 18.69 9.71
CA SER A 12 42.30 17.51 9.16
C SER A 12 40.91 17.48 9.79
N LEU A 13 39.96 18.15 9.13
CA LEU A 13 38.54 17.86 9.26
C LEU A 13 38.41 16.37 8.92
N VAL A 14 38.47 15.53 9.95
CA VAL A 14 37.89 14.20 9.89
C VAL A 14 36.41 14.44 9.65
N ALA A 15 36.04 14.51 8.38
CA ALA A 15 34.67 14.31 7.97
C ALA A 15 34.34 12.89 8.43
N GLY A 16 33.84 12.76 9.67
CA GLY A 16 33.16 11.55 10.07
C GLY A 16 32.10 11.25 9.02
N PRO A 17 31.80 9.97 8.73
CA PRO A 17 30.63 9.67 7.91
C PRO A 17 29.47 10.44 8.52
N ALA A 18 28.83 11.31 7.75
CA ALA A 18 27.65 12.03 8.22
C ALA A 18 26.69 10.95 8.72
N CYS A 19 26.58 10.79 10.03
CA CYS A 19 25.66 9.83 10.62
C CYS A 19 24.29 10.26 10.14
N ALA A 20 23.69 9.47 9.24
CA ALA A 20 22.33 9.68 8.82
C ALA A 20 21.47 9.63 10.07
N ASP A 21 20.83 10.74 10.36
CA ASP A 21 20.21 11.07 11.62
C ASP A 21 18.75 10.60 11.55
N TRP A 22 18.58 9.31 11.23
CA TRP A 22 17.28 8.72 10.95
C TRP A 22 16.37 8.82 12.17
N ARG A 23 15.19 9.37 11.94
CA ARG A 23 14.14 9.52 12.95
C ARG A 23 12.90 8.76 12.48
N VAL A 24 12.07 8.41 13.46
CA VAL A 24 10.74 7.86 13.23
C VAL A 24 9.70 8.76 13.88
N ALA A 25 8.63 9.03 13.15
CA ALA A 25 7.40 9.66 13.64
C ALA A 25 6.26 8.65 13.58
N GLU A 26 5.50 8.55 14.66
CA GLU A 26 4.30 7.72 14.74
C GLU A 26 3.07 8.61 14.96
N THR A 27 2.05 8.37 14.15
CA THR A 27 0.72 8.99 14.25
C THR A 27 -0.35 7.89 14.42
N ALA A 28 -1.64 8.23 14.38
CA ALA A 28 -2.68 7.21 14.46
C ALA A 28 -2.66 6.28 13.22
N HIS A 29 -2.36 6.82 12.03
CA HIS A 29 -2.42 6.11 10.76
C HIS A 29 -1.06 5.80 10.12
N PHE A 30 0.04 6.40 10.60
CA PHE A 30 1.34 6.35 9.91
C PHE A 30 2.52 6.02 10.82
N ILE A 31 3.54 5.41 10.23
CA ILE A 31 4.90 5.29 10.79
C ILE A 31 5.87 5.84 9.75
N VAL A 32 6.38 7.04 9.98
CA VAL A 32 7.19 7.79 9.00
C VAL A 32 8.66 7.75 9.38
N TYR A 33 9.49 7.23 8.49
CA TYR A 33 10.95 7.21 8.61
C TYR A 33 11.57 8.22 7.66
N ALA A 34 12.45 9.08 8.18
CA ALA A 34 13.21 10.02 7.36
C ALA A 34 14.57 10.34 7.99
N ASN A 35 15.55 10.61 7.13
CA ASN A 35 16.80 11.26 7.53
C ASN A 35 16.60 12.79 7.48
N ALA A 36 15.88 13.33 8.46
CA ALA A 36 15.51 14.74 8.51
C ALA A 36 15.53 15.29 9.94
N SER A 37 15.50 16.62 10.10
CA SER A 37 15.34 17.25 11.41
C SER A 37 13.99 16.89 12.05
N GLU A 38 13.93 16.91 13.39
CA GLU A 38 12.68 16.62 14.11
C GLU A 38 11.53 17.54 13.67
N ALA A 39 11.81 18.84 13.48
CA ALA A 39 10.81 19.81 13.04
C ALA A 39 10.24 19.48 11.64
N THR A 40 11.09 19.06 10.70
CA THR A 40 10.63 18.66 9.36
C THR A 40 9.84 17.36 9.41
N LEU A 41 10.32 16.35 10.13
CA LEU A 41 9.61 15.08 10.25
C LEU A 41 8.26 15.25 10.95
N ARG A 42 8.19 16.03 12.03
CA ARG A 42 6.94 16.38 12.73
C ARG A 42 5.94 17.03 11.78
N ARG A 43 6.36 18.08 11.08
CA ARG A 43 5.51 18.80 10.13
C ARG A 43 4.97 17.87 9.04
N ASN A 44 5.82 17.00 8.48
CA ASN A 44 5.40 16.08 7.42
C ASN A 44 4.41 15.03 7.94
N ALA A 45 4.68 14.44 9.11
CA ALA A 45 3.79 13.47 9.75
C ALA A 45 2.43 14.10 10.12
N GLU A 46 2.41 15.32 10.67
CA GLU A 46 1.17 16.04 10.98
C GLU A 46 0.35 16.37 9.74
N ARG A 47 1.01 16.81 8.65
CA ARG A 47 0.31 17.11 7.39
C ARG A 47 -0.30 15.87 6.76
N LEU A 48 0.39 14.73 6.86
CA LEU A 48 -0.11 13.45 6.38
C LEU A 48 -1.30 12.95 7.21
N GLU A 49 -1.24 13.07 8.53
CA GLU A 49 -2.35 12.74 9.43
C GLU A 49 -3.57 13.65 9.19
N LYS A 50 -3.33 14.96 8.98
CA LYS A 50 -4.39 15.91 8.62
C LYS A 50 -5.00 15.62 7.26
N PHE A 51 -4.21 15.12 6.31
CA PHE A 51 -4.70 14.72 5.00
C PHE A 51 -5.66 13.52 5.11
N ASP A 52 -5.30 12.46 5.85
CA ASP A 52 -6.22 11.35 6.13
C ASP A 52 -7.52 11.85 6.79
N LYS A 53 -7.40 12.61 7.88
CA LYS A 53 -8.55 13.18 8.58
C LYS A 53 -9.48 13.97 7.64
N ALA A 54 -8.90 14.75 6.73
CA ALA A 54 -9.68 15.52 5.78
C ALA A 54 -10.37 14.66 4.71
N LEU A 55 -9.71 13.60 4.23
CA LEU A 55 -10.34 12.60 3.36
C LEU A 55 -11.55 11.98 4.05
N ARG A 56 -11.38 11.55 5.31
CA ARG A 56 -12.47 10.99 6.13
C ARG A 56 -13.63 11.96 6.29
N LEU A 57 -13.36 13.19 6.72
CA LEU A 57 -14.38 14.23 6.88
C LEU A 57 -15.11 14.53 5.56
N SER A 58 -14.38 14.60 4.43
CA SER A 58 -14.97 14.89 3.12
C SER A 58 -15.92 13.80 2.62
N ARG A 59 -15.78 12.58 3.14
CA ARG A 59 -16.55 11.39 2.74
C ARG A 59 -17.47 10.85 3.83
N GLY A 60 -17.52 11.51 5.00
CA GLY A 60 -18.30 11.05 6.14
C GLY A 60 -17.82 9.69 6.68
N ILE A 61 -16.54 9.37 6.50
CA ILE A 61 -15.94 8.14 7.01
C ILE A 61 -15.53 8.38 8.47
N PRO A 62 -15.91 7.49 9.41
CA PRO A 62 -15.50 7.62 10.80
C PRO A 62 -13.99 7.38 10.95
N GLU A 63 -13.44 7.90 12.03
CA GLU A 63 -12.10 7.54 12.48
C GLU A 63 -12.06 6.06 12.86
N SER A 64 -11.03 5.35 12.40
CA SER A 64 -10.78 3.95 12.74
C SER A 64 -9.65 3.87 13.75
N SER A 65 -9.84 3.17 14.87
CA SER A 65 -8.73 2.85 15.78
C SER A 65 -7.88 1.74 15.15
N LEU A 66 -6.80 2.14 14.49
CA LEU A 66 -5.85 1.18 13.90
C LEU A 66 -4.82 0.74 14.94
N GLY A 67 -4.65 -0.57 15.08
CA GLY A 67 -3.47 -1.16 15.71
C GLY A 67 -2.19 -0.83 14.91
N LYS A 68 -1.03 -1.14 15.47
CA LYS A 68 0.27 -0.81 14.84
C LYS A 68 0.40 -1.43 13.44
N ALA A 69 -0.10 -2.65 13.27
CA ALA A 69 -0.09 -3.38 12.00
C ALA A 69 -1.01 -2.75 10.92
N GLY A 70 -2.02 -1.97 11.32
CA GLY A 70 -2.91 -1.27 10.40
C GLY A 70 -2.33 0.03 9.83
N ARG A 71 -1.24 0.55 10.42
CA ARG A 71 -0.62 1.81 9.98
C ARG A 71 0.19 1.64 8.70
N VAL A 72 0.24 2.70 7.89
CA VAL A 72 1.09 2.76 6.70
C VAL A 72 2.50 3.20 7.09
N ALA A 73 3.50 2.37 6.81
CA ALA A 73 4.89 2.75 6.89
C ALA A 73 5.25 3.66 5.71
N VAL A 74 5.96 4.76 5.96
CA VAL A 74 6.41 5.68 4.90
C VAL A 74 7.92 5.87 5.03
N TYR A 75 8.65 5.55 3.97
CA TYR A 75 10.08 5.79 3.86
C TYR A 75 10.34 6.98 2.95
N PHE A 76 10.87 8.06 3.53
CA PHE A 76 11.51 9.14 2.76
C PHE A 76 12.95 8.71 2.44
N VAL A 77 13.22 8.41 1.18
CA VAL A 77 14.53 7.93 0.69
C VAL A 77 15.25 9.01 -0.11
N SER A 78 16.56 8.94 -0.22
CA SER A 78 17.42 10.06 -0.66
C SER A 78 17.24 10.57 -2.09
N SER A 79 16.52 9.87 -2.97
CA SER A 79 16.35 10.28 -4.37
C SER A 79 15.28 9.46 -5.11
N GLU A 80 14.80 10.00 -6.24
CA GLU A 80 13.96 9.27 -7.19
C GLU A 80 14.69 8.03 -7.75
N ASP A 81 16.00 8.10 -8.03
CA ASP A 81 16.79 6.94 -8.46
C ASP A 81 16.72 5.80 -7.43
N ARG A 82 16.71 6.15 -6.13
CA ARG A 82 16.58 5.15 -5.07
C ARG A 82 15.19 4.54 -5.05
N VAL A 83 14.14 5.34 -5.31
CA VAL A 83 12.78 4.84 -5.48
C VAL A 83 12.68 3.90 -6.67
N ALA A 84 13.20 4.31 -7.84
CA ALA A 84 13.20 3.49 -9.06
C ALA A 84 13.94 2.15 -8.86
N ALA A 85 15.08 2.18 -8.15
CA ALA A 85 15.83 0.98 -7.80
C ALA A 85 15.04 0.04 -6.87
N LEU A 86 14.29 0.58 -5.90
CA LEU A 86 13.43 -0.21 -5.01
C LEU A 86 12.20 -0.76 -5.74
N ALA A 87 11.62 0.01 -6.66
CA ALA A 87 10.47 -0.40 -7.47
C ALA A 87 10.83 -1.44 -8.56
N GLY A 88 12.12 -1.55 -8.93
CA GLY A 88 12.55 -2.35 -10.07
C GLY A 88 12.05 -1.81 -11.42
N SER A 89 11.68 -0.53 -11.47
CA SER A 89 11.14 0.15 -12.66
C SER A 89 11.69 1.56 -12.78
N ALA A 90 12.13 1.93 -13.98
CA ALA A 90 12.40 3.33 -14.32
C ALA A 90 11.08 4.11 -14.43
N ASN A 91 11.10 5.42 -14.10
CA ASN A 91 9.97 6.36 -14.17
C ASN A 91 8.88 6.16 -13.09
N VAL A 92 9.28 5.99 -11.83
CA VAL A 92 8.38 5.90 -10.68
C VAL A 92 8.81 6.95 -9.66
N ALA A 93 7.97 7.98 -9.47
CA ALA A 93 8.24 9.08 -8.53
C ALA A 93 8.01 8.69 -7.05
N GLY A 94 7.27 7.60 -6.83
CA GLY A 94 6.97 6.95 -5.54
C GLY A 94 6.06 5.76 -5.78
N PHE A 95 5.94 4.87 -4.81
CA PHE A 95 5.04 3.73 -4.93
C PHE A 95 4.57 3.20 -3.58
N TYR A 96 3.40 2.58 -3.60
CA TYR A 96 2.73 1.95 -2.46
C TYR A 96 2.56 0.43 -2.64
N ILE A 97 2.79 -0.32 -1.56
CA ILE A 97 2.56 -1.76 -1.47
C ILE A 97 1.46 -2.02 -0.43
N PRO A 98 0.27 -2.53 -0.83
CA PRO A 98 -0.81 -2.85 0.10
C PRO A 98 -0.63 -4.22 0.74
N ARG A 99 0.30 -4.33 1.69
CA ARG A 99 0.56 -5.58 2.42
C ARG A 99 -0.22 -5.63 3.74
N ALA A 100 -0.87 -6.75 4.02
CA ALA A 100 -1.57 -6.98 5.28
C ALA A 100 -0.59 -6.92 6.46
N GLY A 101 -0.83 -6.00 7.39
CA GLY A 101 0.00 -5.80 8.57
C GLY A 101 1.34 -5.08 8.33
N ALA A 102 1.62 -4.67 7.08
CA ALA A 102 2.92 -4.13 6.67
C ALA A 102 2.81 -3.24 5.41
N SER A 103 1.70 -2.51 5.27
CA SER A 103 1.49 -1.60 4.15
C SER A 103 2.57 -0.51 4.15
N VAL A 104 3.19 -0.26 3.00
CA VAL A 104 4.38 0.62 2.92
C VAL A 104 4.37 1.50 1.68
N ALA A 105 4.80 2.75 1.83
CA ALA A 105 5.04 3.68 0.74
C ALA A 105 6.50 4.16 0.73
N PHE A 106 7.07 4.30 -0.47
CA PHE A 106 8.41 4.84 -0.68
C PHE A 106 8.31 6.13 -1.48
N VAL A 107 8.86 7.20 -0.92
CA VAL A 107 8.84 8.53 -1.52
C VAL A 107 10.23 9.16 -1.40
N PRO A 108 10.65 9.98 -2.36
CA PRO A 108 11.90 10.72 -2.26
C PRO A 108 11.83 11.78 -1.15
N ASP A 109 12.92 11.99 -0.42
CA ASP A 109 13.08 13.05 0.60
C ASP A 109 13.13 14.44 -0.04
N ASP A 110 13.66 14.49 -1.26
CA ASP A 110 13.75 15.67 -2.10
C ASP A 110 13.30 15.35 -3.53
N LEU A 111 12.16 15.91 -3.93
CA LEU A 111 11.88 16.14 -5.35
C LEU A 111 12.14 17.62 -5.60
N PHE A 112 13.30 17.91 -6.18
CA PHE A 112 13.66 19.26 -6.57
C PHE A 112 12.78 19.74 -7.72
N GLY A 113 12.00 20.77 -7.43
CA GLY A 113 11.42 21.68 -8.39
C GLY A 113 10.69 22.79 -7.65
N ASP A 114 11.30 23.98 -7.56
CA ASP A 114 10.63 25.18 -7.08
C ASP A 114 9.70 25.69 -8.17
N GLY A 115 8.43 25.29 -8.11
CA GLY A 115 7.40 25.83 -8.96
C GLY A 115 6.14 24.98 -9.00
N PRO A 116 4.99 25.58 -9.32
CA PRO A 116 3.72 24.87 -9.40
C PRO A 116 3.71 23.73 -10.45
N LEU A 117 4.64 23.75 -11.42
CA LEU A 117 4.75 22.75 -12.49
C LEU A 117 5.58 21.51 -12.10
N ALA A 118 6.21 21.48 -10.93
CA ALA A 118 6.99 20.35 -10.47
C ALA A 118 6.14 19.37 -9.66
N LEU A 119 6.40 18.07 -9.83
CA LEU A 119 5.83 17.03 -8.96
C LEU A 119 6.64 16.98 -7.66
N GLY A 120 6.03 17.31 -6.53
CA GLY A 120 6.68 17.25 -5.21
C GLY A 120 6.44 15.91 -4.49
N SER A 121 7.30 15.60 -3.51
CA SER A 121 7.22 14.37 -2.71
C SER A 121 5.91 14.26 -1.93
N GLN A 122 5.34 15.41 -1.55
CA GLN A 122 4.03 15.46 -0.90
C GLN A 122 2.91 15.01 -1.83
N GLN A 123 2.88 15.48 -3.07
CA GLN A 123 1.84 15.11 -4.05
C GLN A 123 1.93 13.62 -4.38
N VAL A 124 3.14 13.09 -4.54
CA VAL A 124 3.37 11.65 -4.69
C VAL A 124 2.82 10.88 -3.50
N LEU A 125 3.18 11.27 -2.27
CA LEU A 125 2.69 10.59 -1.07
C LEU A 125 1.16 10.65 -0.95
N GLN A 126 0.55 11.79 -1.27
CA GLN A 126 -0.91 11.96 -1.27
C GLN A 126 -1.58 11.10 -2.35
N HIS A 127 -0.97 10.96 -3.53
CA HIS A 127 -1.43 10.06 -4.60
C HIS A 127 -1.40 8.60 -4.13
N GLU A 128 -0.26 8.15 -3.62
CA GLU A 128 -0.09 6.78 -3.12
C GLU A 128 -1.02 6.48 -1.94
N TYR A 129 -1.19 7.43 -1.01
CA TYR A 129 -2.12 7.28 0.10
C TYR A 129 -3.59 7.28 -0.35
N ALA A 130 -3.92 8.01 -1.41
CA ALA A 130 -5.25 7.99 -1.97
C ALA A 130 -5.62 6.58 -2.47
N HIS A 131 -4.70 5.85 -3.12
CA HIS A 131 -4.91 4.44 -3.45
C HIS A 131 -5.16 3.58 -2.21
N HIS A 132 -4.36 3.77 -1.15
CA HIS A 132 -4.57 3.08 0.13
C HIS A 132 -5.96 3.36 0.71
N PHE A 133 -6.33 4.64 0.84
CA PHE A 133 -7.60 5.08 1.41
C PHE A 133 -8.79 4.52 0.63
N MET A 134 -8.71 4.52 -0.69
CA MET A 134 -9.75 3.96 -1.56
C MET A 134 -9.90 2.45 -1.35
N ALA A 135 -8.78 1.71 -1.29
CA ALA A 135 -8.78 0.26 -1.12
C ALA A 135 -9.24 -0.19 0.28
N THR A 136 -9.01 0.61 1.32
CA THR A 136 -9.46 0.31 2.69
C THR A 136 -10.88 0.75 2.96
N THR A 137 -11.33 1.85 2.35
CA THR A 137 -12.68 2.41 2.58
C THR A 137 -13.75 1.73 1.73
N TRP A 138 -13.44 1.41 0.47
CA TRP A 138 -14.38 0.79 -0.47
C TRP A 138 -13.81 -0.49 -1.07
N PRO A 139 -13.50 -1.49 -0.24
CA PRO A 139 -12.82 -2.71 -0.70
C PRO A 139 -13.65 -3.55 -1.67
N ASP A 140 -14.97 -3.38 -1.69
CA ASP A 140 -15.85 -4.13 -2.58
C ASP A 140 -16.19 -3.36 -3.87
N ALA A 141 -15.69 -2.13 -4.02
CA ALA A 141 -15.90 -1.32 -5.21
C ALA A 141 -14.83 -1.62 -6.27
N ALA A 142 -15.28 -1.79 -7.52
CA ALA A 142 -14.41 -1.91 -8.66
C ALA A 142 -14.14 -0.52 -9.25
N PHE A 143 -12.89 -0.07 -9.20
CA PHE A 143 -12.45 1.20 -9.76
C PHE A 143 -11.62 0.96 -11.03
N PRO A 144 -12.18 1.21 -12.23
CA PRO A 144 -11.39 1.17 -13.46
C PRO A 144 -10.22 2.15 -13.40
N SER A 145 -9.18 1.87 -14.18
CA SER A 145 -7.90 2.61 -14.17
C SER A 145 -8.07 4.13 -14.14
N TRP A 146 -8.91 4.72 -15.00
CA TRP A 146 -9.13 6.16 -15.04
C TRP A 146 -9.75 6.74 -13.76
N VAL A 147 -10.60 5.98 -13.07
CA VAL A 147 -11.19 6.39 -11.79
C VAL A 147 -10.15 6.25 -10.70
N SER A 148 -9.45 5.12 -10.64
CA SER A 148 -8.41 4.86 -9.63
C SER A 148 -7.31 5.92 -9.68
N GLU A 149 -6.70 6.14 -10.85
CA GLU A 149 -5.64 7.13 -11.04
C GLU A 149 -6.20 8.56 -10.95
N GLY A 150 -7.36 8.83 -11.56
CA GLY A 150 -7.95 10.17 -11.53
C GLY A 150 -8.36 10.63 -10.13
N TRP A 151 -8.84 9.70 -9.29
CA TRP A 151 -9.17 9.98 -7.89
C TRP A 151 -7.91 10.21 -7.08
N ALA A 152 -6.86 9.42 -7.29
CA ALA A 152 -5.57 9.64 -6.64
C ALA A 152 -4.96 10.99 -7.04
N GLU A 153 -4.94 11.35 -8.32
CA GLU A 153 -4.48 12.65 -8.82
C GLU A 153 -5.34 13.81 -8.28
N PHE A 154 -6.67 13.64 -8.14
CA PHE A 154 -7.54 14.66 -7.55
C PHE A 154 -7.20 15.00 -6.11
N HIS A 155 -6.86 13.99 -5.31
CA HIS A 155 -6.51 14.21 -3.91
C HIS A 155 -5.02 14.57 -3.74
N ALA A 156 -4.16 14.19 -4.70
CA ALA A 156 -2.76 14.57 -4.75
C ALA A 156 -2.53 16.08 -4.92
N THR A 157 -3.54 16.84 -5.37
CA THR A 157 -3.44 18.30 -5.45
C THR A 157 -3.83 19.01 -4.16
N ALA A 158 -4.03 18.27 -3.06
CA ALA A 158 -4.44 18.84 -1.79
C ALA A 158 -3.35 19.74 -1.19
N SER A 159 -3.71 20.98 -0.84
CA SER A 159 -2.78 22.00 -0.36
C SER A 159 -3.30 22.72 0.87
N PHE A 160 -2.37 23.06 1.77
CA PHE A 160 -2.68 23.85 2.95
C PHE A 160 -2.53 25.34 2.62
N ASP A 161 -3.53 26.15 2.96
CA ASP A 161 -3.42 27.60 2.92
C ASP A 161 -2.67 28.15 4.15
N ARG A 162 -2.48 29.48 4.21
CA ARG A 162 -1.74 30.13 5.30
C ARG A 162 -2.47 30.03 6.63
N GLU A 163 -3.79 29.93 6.59
CA GLU A 163 -4.67 29.77 7.74
C GLU A 163 -4.74 28.30 8.21
N GLY A 164 -4.07 27.38 7.51
CA GLY A 164 -4.02 25.96 7.84
C GLY A 164 -5.25 25.16 7.40
N ASN A 165 -6.12 25.75 6.57
CA ASN A 165 -7.19 25.01 5.93
C ASN A 165 -6.61 24.11 4.84
N LEU A 166 -7.23 22.95 4.62
CA LEU A 166 -6.85 22.05 3.53
C LEU A 166 -7.84 22.18 2.39
N GLN A 167 -7.34 22.46 1.19
CA GLN A 167 -8.11 22.55 -0.04
C GLN A 167 -7.89 21.30 -0.89
N PHE A 168 -8.96 20.79 -1.51
CA PHE A 168 -8.94 19.70 -2.49
C PHE A 168 -9.48 20.14 -3.85
N GLY A 169 -9.08 19.44 -4.91
CA GLY A 169 -9.56 19.68 -6.28
C GLY A 169 -8.81 20.80 -7.01
N GLY A 170 -7.58 21.08 -6.60
CA GLY A 170 -6.67 21.93 -7.36
C GLY A 170 -6.29 21.29 -8.70
N ALA A 171 -5.82 22.12 -9.65
CA ALA A 171 -5.31 21.63 -10.92
C ALA A 171 -3.92 20.98 -10.73
N PRO A 172 -3.66 19.79 -11.29
CA PRO A 172 -2.35 19.15 -11.26
C PRO A 172 -1.45 19.84 -12.28
N LEU A 173 -0.89 20.99 -11.91
CA LEU A 173 -0.10 21.82 -12.81
C LEU A 173 1.15 21.09 -13.35
N TYR A 174 1.66 20.08 -12.63
CA TYR A 174 2.69 19.16 -13.10
C TYR A 174 2.26 18.25 -14.27
N ARG A 175 0.96 18.13 -14.55
CA ARG A 175 0.37 17.43 -15.71
C ARG A 175 -0.03 18.38 -16.84
N ALA A 176 0.24 19.69 -16.73
CA ALA A 176 -0.29 20.69 -17.65
C ALA A 176 0.06 20.42 -19.12
N HIS A 177 1.25 19.87 -19.40
CA HIS A 177 1.63 19.49 -20.77
C HIS A 177 0.67 18.43 -21.34
N GLY A 178 0.60 17.23 -20.76
CA GLY A 178 -0.25 16.15 -21.28
C GLY A 178 -1.75 16.43 -21.21
N LEU A 179 -2.19 17.36 -20.35
CA LEU A 179 -3.57 17.85 -20.34
C LEU A 179 -3.90 18.76 -21.53
N LEU A 180 -2.95 19.56 -21.99
CA LEU A 180 -3.17 20.63 -22.97
C LEU A 180 -2.60 20.31 -24.36
N THR A 181 -1.70 19.34 -24.50
CA THR A 181 -1.02 19.00 -25.77
C THR A 181 -1.39 17.61 -26.27
N GLY A 182 -2.15 17.56 -27.38
CA GLY A 182 -2.56 16.30 -28.01
C GLY A 182 -3.55 15.50 -27.17
N ASN A 183 -4.39 14.69 -27.82
CA ASN A 183 -5.25 13.73 -27.13
C ASN A 183 -4.82 12.31 -27.52
N PRO A 184 -3.69 11.80 -26.97
CA PRO A 184 -3.11 10.53 -27.38
C PRO A 184 -3.96 9.31 -26.92
N LEU A 185 -5.02 9.55 -26.14
CA LEU A 185 -5.92 8.52 -25.60
C LEU A 185 -7.39 9.01 -25.65
N PRO A 186 -8.17 8.59 -26.67
CA PRO A 186 -9.57 9.00 -26.83
C PRO A 186 -10.43 8.69 -25.60
N ILE A 187 -11.44 9.53 -25.31
CA ILE A 187 -12.30 9.39 -24.13
C ILE A 187 -12.94 8.00 -24.02
N GLN A 188 -13.29 7.38 -25.15
CA GLN A 188 -13.87 6.04 -25.19
C GLN A 188 -12.89 5.00 -24.65
N GLN A 189 -11.59 5.13 -24.95
CA GLN A 189 -10.56 4.22 -24.43
C GLN A 189 -10.29 4.46 -22.94
N ILE A 190 -10.34 5.72 -22.50
CA ILE A 190 -10.24 6.05 -21.07
C ILE A 190 -11.38 5.40 -20.29
N LEU A 191 -12.63 5.62 -20.72
CA LEU A 191 -13.83 5.12 -20.07
C LEU A 191 -14.01 3.60 -20.18
N ALA A 192 -13.41 2.98 -21.20
CA ALA A 192 -13.25 1.53 -21.30
C ALA A 192 -12.36 0.93 -20.19
N GLY A 193 -11.79 1.75 -19.31
CA GLY A 193 -10.92 1.29 -18.23
C GLY A 193 -9.50 0.97 -18.71
N ALA A 194 -9.13 1.41 -19.92
CA ALA A 194 -7.83 1.26 -20.59
C ALA A 194 -6.92 0.18 -19.99
N ALA A 195 -7.23 -1.08 -20.33
CA ALA A 195 -6.40 -2.24 -20.06
C ALA A 195 -5.36 -2.44 -21.17
N GLY A 196 -4.09 -2.66 -20.80
CA GLY A 196 -2.98 -2.92 -21.73
C GLY A 196 -1.72 -2.13 -21.40
N LYS A 197 -0.63 -2.37 -22.13
CA LYS A 197 0.62 -1.58 -22.00
C LYS A 197 0.43 -0.22 -22.69
N LEU A 198 -0.05 0.77 -21.94
CA LEU A 198 -0.07 2.16 -22.39
C LEU A 198 1.36 2.67 -22.58
N ARG A 199 1.58 3.43 -23.67
CA ARG A 199 2.78 4.24 -23.84
C ARG A 199 2.86 5.33 -22.76
N ALA A 200 4.03 5.93 -22.58
CA ALA A 200 4.24 6.97 -21.57
C ALA A 200 3.29 8.18 -21.75
N ASP A 201 3.11 8.66 -22.99
CA ASP A 201 2.20 9.76 -23.34
C ASP A 201 0.73 9.41 -23.07
N GLN A 202 0.33 8.17 -23.35
CA GLN A 202 -1.03 7.70 -23.09
C GLN A 202 -1.30 7.50 -21.59
N ARG A 203 -0.29 7.05 -20.83
CA ARG A 203 -0.38 6.93 -19.38
C ARG A 203 -0.51 8.31 -18.74
N ASP A 204 0.31 9.27 -19.15
CA ASP A 204 0.19 10.65 -18.67
C ASP A 204 -1.22 11.24 -18.98
N ALA A 205 -1.73 11.00 -20.19
CA ALA A 205 -3.08 11.38 -20.57
C ALA A 205 -4.17 10.68 -19.74
N LEU A 206 -4.02 9.39 -19.41
CA LEU A 206 -4.95 8.67 -18.52
C LEU A 206 -5.05 9.35 -17.15
N TYR A 207 -3.92 9.76 -16.59
CA TYR A 207 -3.85 10.34 -15.24
C TYR A 207 -4.46 11.76 -15.26
N GLY A 208 -3.99 12.61 -16.18
CA GLY A 208 -4.49 13.98 -16.32
C GLY A 208 -5.98 14.03 -16.68
N ARG A 209 -6.41 13.29 -17.71
CA ARG A 209 -7.83 13.27 -18.10
C ARG A 209 -8.70 12.50 -17.11
N GLY A 210 -8.15 11.51 -16.41
CA GLY A 210 -8.79 10.86 -15.27
C GLY A 210 -9.11 11.86 -14.16
N TRP A 211 -8.14 12.69 -13.77
CA TRP A 211 -8.34 13.81 -12.85
C TRP A 211 -9.47 14.73 -13.34
N ALA A 212 -9.41 15.15 -14.60
CA ALA A 212 -10.38 16.07 -15.17
C ALA A 212 -11.80 15.49 -15.18
N LEU A 213 -11.95 14.20 -15.51
CA LEU A 213 -13.24 13.50 -15.47
C LEU A 213 -13.76 13.37 -14.04
N VAL A 214 -12.94 12.93 -13.08
CA VAL A 214 -13.33 12.82 -11.67
C VAL A 214 -13.77 14.19 -11.14
N HIS A 215 -13.01 15.24 -11.43
CA HIS A 215 -13.34 16.61 -11.04
C HIS A 215 -14.68 17.06 -11.65
N TYR A 216 -14.78 17.02 -12.98
CA TYR A 216 -15.94 17.50 -13.71
C TYR A 216 -17.22 16.76 -13.32
N LEU A 217 -17.19 15.42 -13.24
CA LEU A 217 -18.34 14.61 -12.85
C LEU A 217 -18.72 14.77 -11.37
N THR A 218 -17.79 15.22 -10.52
CA THR A 218 -18.06 15.49 -9.10
C THR A 218 -18.75 16.84 -8.91
N PHE A 219 -18.29 17.89 -9.61
CA PHE A 219 -18.71 19.26 -9.35
C PHE A 219 -19.74 19.84 -10.32
N ALA A 220 -19.80 19.36 -11.57
CA ALA A 220 -20.75 19.90 -12.54
C ALA A 220 -22.19 19.50 -12.18
N PRO A 221 -23.09 20.47 -11.87
CA PRO A 221 -24.46 20.14 -11.46
C PRO A 221 -25.23 19.32 -12.51
N SER A 222 -24.95 19.56 -13.80
CA SER A 222 -25.54 18.84 -14.93
C SER A 222 -25.13 17.36 -15.02
N ARG A 223 -24.06 16.97 -14.34
CA ARG A 223 -23.51 15.60 -14.36
C ARG A 223 -23.65 14.89 -13.00
N LYS A 224 -24.30 15.53 -12.03
CA LYS A 224 -24.47 15.01 -10.67
C LYS A 224 -25.03 13.59 -10.67
N GLY A 225 -24.33 12.67 -9.99
CA GLY A 225 -24.73 11.27 -9.84
C GLY A 225 -24.26 10.33 -10.95
N GLN A 226 -23.81 10.83 -12.11
CA GLN A 226 -23.40 9.97 -13.23
C GLN A 226 -22.16 9.12 -12.89
N LEU A 227 -21.19 9.67 -12.15
CA LEU A 227 -20.03 8.89 -11.69
C LEU A 227 -20.45 7.74 -10.76
N SER A 228 -21.41 7.98 -9.87
CA SER A 228 -21.95 6.94 -8.99
C SER A 228 -22.68 5.87 -9.79
N ALA A 229 -23.51 6.27 -10.77
CA ALA A 229 -24.23 5.35 -11.64
C ALA A 229 -23.27 4.49 -12.48
N TYR A 230 -22.18 5.08 -12.99
CA TYR A 230 -21.12 4.37 -13.71
C TYR A 230 -20.44 3.33 -12.81
N LEU A 231 -20.04 3.69 -11.59
CA LEU A 231 -19.39 2.77 -10.65
C LEU A 231 -20.34 1.67 -10.15
N ASP A 232 -21.61 1.98 -9.95
CA ASP A 232 -22.65 1.01 -9.59
C ASP A 232 -22.94 0.04 -10.74
N ALA A 233 -22.94 0.50 -11.98
CA ALA A 233 -23.06 -0.37 -13.16
C ALA A 233 -21.92 -1.40 -13.21
N ILE A 234 -20.70 -1.03 -12.85
CA ILE A 234 -19.55 -1.95 -12.83
C ILE A 234 -19.60 -2.86 -11.61
N THR A 235 -19.74 -2.26 -10.43
CA THR A 235 -19.62 -2.96 -9.16
C THR A 235 -20.85 -3.80 -8.84
N LYS A 236 -22.06 -3.28 -9.05
CA LYS A 236 -23.31 -3.98 -8.68
C LYS A 236 -23.90 -4.74 -9.85
N GLU A 237 -23.97 -4.11 -11.02
CA GLU A 237 -24.57 -4.71 -12.22
C GLU A 237 -23.57 -5.52 -13.06
N ARG A 238 -22.28 -5.47 -12.73
CA ARG A 238 -21.22 -6.27 -13.36
C ARG A 238 -21.06 -5.98 -14.86
N LYS A 239 -21.39 -4.76 -15.28
CA LYS A 239 -21.14 -4.28 -16.65
C LYS A 239 -19.65 -4.06 -16.85
N SER A 240 -19.18 -4.25 -18.08
CA SER A 240 -17.84 -3.79 -18.45
C SER A 240 -17.78 -2.26 -18.34
N PRO A 241 -16.60 -1.67 -18.11
CA PRO A 241 -16.43 -0.21 -18.10
C PRO A 241 -16.99 0.46 -19.36
N GLU A 242 -16.81 -0.16 -20.53
CA GLU A 242 -17.37 0.31 -21.81
C GLU A 242 -18.90 0.38 -21.78
N ALA A 243 -19.55 -0.68 -21.29
CA ALA A 243 -21.00 -0.72 -21.19
C ALA A 243 -21.53 0.24 -20.11
N ALA A 244 -20.81 0.37 -19.00
CA ALA A 244 -21.14 1.30 -17.92
C ALA A 244 -21.05 2.77 -18.37
N ALA A 245 -20.20 3.09 -19.36
CA ALA A 245 -20.05 4.43 -19.90
C ALA A 245 -21.35 5.01 -20.50
N ALA A 246 -22.36 4.16 -20.78
CA ALA A 246 -23.71 4.61 -21.13
C ALA A 246 -24.33 5.54 -20.07
N ALA A 247 -23.89 5.47 -18.81
CA ALA A 247 -24.30 6.38 -17.72
C ALA A 247 -23.99 7.87 -18.03
N PHE A 248 -23.07 8.13 -18.96
CA PHE A 248 -22.68 9.49 -19.36
C PHE A 248 -23.43 10.01 -20.59
N GLY A 249 -24.23 9.18 -21.26
CA GLY A 249 -24.92 9.52 -22.50
C GLY A 249 -23.96 9.65 -23.68
N ASP A 250 -24.09 10.73 -24.46
CA ASP A 250 -23.21 10.99 -25.60
C ASP A 250 -21.77 11.31 -25.13
N LEU A 251 -20.85 10.37 -25.36
CA LEU A 251 -19.44 10.50 -25.00
C LEU A 251 -18.71 11.60 -25.79
N GLY A 252 -19.18 11.93 -27.00
CA GLY A 252 -18.68 13.07 -27.78
C GLY A 252 -19.07 14.40 -27.15
N ALA A 253 -20.29 14.50 -26.62
CA ALA A 253 -20.73 15.66 -25.85
C ALA A 253 -19.94 15.78 -24.54
N LEU A 254 -19.75 14.68 -23.80
CA LEU A 254 -18.91 14.64 -22.59
C LEU A 254 -17.47 15.10 -22.89
N ASN A 255 -16.89 14.64 -24.00
CA ASN A 255 -15.54 15.07 -24.37
C ASN A 255 -15.48 16.58 -24.62
N LYS A 256 -16.43 17.15 -25.38
CA LYS A 256 -16.49 18.61 -25.62
C LYS A 256 -16.70 19.41 -24.33
N GLU A 257 -17.46 18.88 -23.39
CA GLU A 257 -17.61 19.47 -22.06
C GLU A 257 -16.31 19.45 -21.26
N LEU A 258 -15.59 18.32 -21.29
CA LEU A 258 -14.31 18.17 -20.63
C LEU A 258 -13.26 19.13 -21.21
N GLU A 259 -13.17 19.24 -22.54
CA GLU A 259 -12.28 20.21 -23.19
C GLU A 259 -12.61 21.65 -22.76
N ARG A 260 -13.90 22.02 -22.68
CA ARG A 260 -14.30 23.34 -22.17
C ARG A 260 -13.94 23.54 -20.70
N PHE A 261 -14.07 22.50 -19.88
CA PHE A 261 -13.67 22.54 -18.46
C PHE A 261 -12.17 22.80 -18.32
N LEU A 262 -11.33 22.12 -19.10
CA LEU A 262 -9.87 22.29 -19.08
C LEU A 262 -9.41 23.72 -19.46
N GLN A 263 -10.23 24.45 -20.21
CA GLN A 263 -9.96 25.85 -20.58
C GLN A 263 -10.48 26.87 -19.54
N GLN A 264 -11.12 26.43 -18.45
CA GLN A 264 -11.64 27.36 -17.45
C GLN A 264 -10.50 27.97 -16.63
N PRO A 265 -10.49 29.30 -16.43
CA PRO A 265 -9.46 29.98 -15.63
C PRO A 265 -9.62 29.72 -14.12
N LYS A 266 -10.77 29.21 -13.69
CA LYS A 266 -11.10 28.89 -12.30
C LYS A 266 -11.90 27.61 -12.25
N ILE A 267 -11.53 26.72 -11.33
CA ILE A 267 -12.23 25.45 -11.09
C ILE A 267 -12.72 25.38 -9.65
N THR A 268 -13.80 24.63 -9.44
CA THR A 268 -14.36 24.39 -8.10
C THR A 268 -13.46 23.47 -7.29
N GLY A 269 -13.46 23.61 -5.97
CA GLY A 269 -12.85 22.68 -5.03
C GLY A 269 -13.63 22.71 -3.72
N PHE A 270 -13.24 21.87 -2.77
CA PHE A 270 -13.76 21.95 -1.40
C PHE A 270 -12.63 22.25 -0.41
N ARG A 271 -13.01 22.84 0.72
CA ARG A 271 -12.08 23.27 1.76
C ARG A 271 -12.53 22.73 3.11
N ILE A 272 -11.61 22.08 3.82
CA ILE A 272 -11.79 21.68 5.21
C ILE A 272 -11.10 22.71 6.09
N ARG A 273 -11.86 23.32 7.00
CA ARG A 273 -11.34 24.39 7.87
C ARG A 273 -10.36 23.84 8.91
N ALA A 274 -9.35 24.64 9.24
CA ALA A 274 -8.25 24.24 10.11
C ALA A 274 -8.72 23.71 11.48
N GLU A 275 -9.78 24.28 12.06
CA GLU A 275 -10.32 23.84 13.35
C GLU A 275 -10.84 22.40 13.34
N ASN A 276 -11.22 21.88 12.17
CA ASN A 276 -11.67 20.49 12.00
C ASN A 276 -10.50 19.53 11.79
N LEU A 277 -9.28 20.04 11.55
CA LEU A 277 -8.07 19.27 11.26
C LEU A 277 -7.15 19.10 12.48
N ALA A 278 -7.67 19.25 13.70
CA ALA A 278 -6.91 18.91 14.90
C ALA A 278 -6.61 17.39 14.91
N VAL A 279 -5.34 17.02 15.04
CA VAL A 279 -4.88 15.62 15.08
C VAL A 279 -4.16 15.34 16.40
N PRO A 280 -4.11 14.08 16.87
CA PRO A 280 -3.31 13.72 18.05
C PRO A 280 -1.83 14.09 17.89
N ALA A 281 -1.14 14.23 19.02
CA ALA A 281 0.28 14.57 19.01
C ALA A 281 1.12 13.48 18.33
N VAL A 282 2.05 13.90 17.46
CA VAL A 282 3.01 13.01 16.82
C VAL A 282 4.08 12.57 17.81
N THR A 283 4.25 11.26 17.96
CA THR A 283 5.33 10.67 18.76
C THR A 283 6.59 10.59 17.89
N LEU A 284 7.69 11.19 18.35
CA LEU A 284 8.95 11.26 17.60
C LEU A 284 10.10 10.73 18.43
N ARG A 285 11.03 10.04 17.76
CA ARG A 285 12.30 9.65 18.36
C ARG A 285 13.40 9.49 17.32
N LEU A 286 14.64 9.69 17.76
CA LEU A 286 15.81 9.22 17.02
C LEU A 286 15.83 7.69 17.00
N LEU A 287 16.24 7.11 15.89
CA LEU A 287 16.49 5.67 15.83
C LEU A 287 17.72 5.33 16.69
N ARG A 288 17.64 4.20 17.41
CA ARG A 288 18.78 3.66 18.13
C ARG A 288 19.88 3.25 17.13
N PRO A 289 21.15 3.14 17.56
CA PRO A 289 22.25 2.79 16.66
C PRO A 289 22.02 1.52 15.84
N GLY A 290 21.46 0.45 16.44
CA GLY A 290 21.13 -0.79 15.74
C GLY A 290 20.00 -0.61 14.72
N GLU A 291 18.93 0.09 15.10
CA GLU A 291 17.80 0.42 14.22
C GLU A 291 18.23 1.24 13.00
N ALA A 292 19.05 2.26 13.20
CA ALA A 292 19.58 3.08 12.12
C ALA A 292 20.50 2.26 11.20
N ALA A 293 21.34 1.40 11.77
CA ALA A 293 22.26 0.56 10.99
C ALA A 293 21.53 -0.47 10.12
N ILE A 294 20.43 -1.06 10.60
CA ILE A 294 19.67 -2.09 9.87
C ILE A 294 18.60 -1.53 8.93
N LEU A 295 18.29 -0.23 9.02
CA LEU A 295 17.24 0.39 8.22
C LEU A 295 17.41 0.19 6.69
N PRO A 296 18.62 0.29 6.10
CA PRO A 296 18.80 0.04 4.66
C PRO A 296 18.47 -1.40 4.22
N VAL A 297 18.67 -2.38 5.10
CA VAL A 297 18.24 -3.78 4.90
C VAL A 297 16.71 -3.86 4.95
N ARG A 298 16.11 -3.23 5.96
CA ARG A 298 14.65 -3.20 6.13
C ARG A 298 13.94 -2.54 4.95
N ILE A 299 14.40 -1.37 4.50
CA ILE A 299 13.83 -0.66 3.33
C ILE A 299 13.77 -1.57 2.09
N ARG A 300 14.83 -2.34 1.80
CA ARG A 300 14.86 -3.28 0.67
C ARG A 300 13.95 -4.49 0.88
N SER A 301 13.87 -5.00 2.12
CA SER A 301 13.00 -6.13 2.45
C SER A 301 11.51 -5.73 2.38
N ASP A 302 11.16 -4.55 2.88
CA ASP A 302 9.81 -3.98 2.81
C ASP A 302 9.38 -3.75 1.35
N ALA A 303 10.29 -3.26 0.49
CA ALA A 303 10.07 -3.12 -0.95
C ALA A 303 9.88 -4.49 -1.66
N GLY A 304 10.40 -5.56 -1.07
CA GLY A 304 10.35 -6.92 -1.59
C GLY A 304 11.68 -7.34 -2.22
N VAL A 305 12.09 -8.58 -1.94
CA VAL A 305 13.29 -9.20 -2.51
C VAL A 305 12.93 -10.43 -3.35
N ASP A 306 13.78 -10.75 -4.31
CA ASP A 306 13.66 -11.95 -5.13
C ASP A 306 14.87 -12.88 -4.90
N LYS A 307 14.90 -14.03 -5.59
CA LYS A 307 15.99 -15.00 -5.47
C LYS A 307 17.37 -14.41 -5.79
N LYS A 308 17.46 -13.32 -6.55
CA LYS A 308 18.71 -12.65 -6.92
C LYS A 308 19.12 -11.62 -5.86
N THR A 309 18.18 -10.87 -5.30
CA THR A 309 18.46 -9.77 -4.36
C THR A 309 18.52 -10.24 -2.90
N ALA A 310 17.77 -11.27 -2.52
CA ALA A 310 17.70 -11.76 -1.14
C ALA A 310 19.08 -12.16 -0.55
N PRO A 311 19.99 -12.87 -1.26
CA PRO A 311 21.29 -13.24 -0.70
C PRO A 311 22.15 -12.03 -0.29
N GLY A 312 22.10 -10.93 -1.07
CA GLY A 312 22.85 -9.72 -0.77
C GLY A 312 22.30 -8.97 0.44
N VAL A 313 20.96 -8.87 0.53
CA VAL A 313 20.27 -8.28 1.69
C VAL A 313 20.57 -9.08 2.96
N TYR A 314 20.55 -10.41 2.87
CA TYR A 314 20.87 -11.30 3.98
C TYR A 314 22.32 -11.20 4.46
N ALA A 315 23.28 -11.15 3.53
CA ALA A 315 24.70 -10.99 3.88
C ALA A 315 24.95 -9.68 4.64
N GLU A 316 24.30 -8.58 4.23
CA GLU A 316 24.39 -7.30 4.92
C GLU A 316 23.72 -7.35 6.30
N ALA A 317 22.54 -7.97 6.40
CA ALA A 317 21.85 -8.19 7.68
C ALA A 317 22.73 -8.96 8.68
N LYS A 318 23.42 -10.03 8.23
CA LYS A 318 24.38 -10.78 9.06
C LYS A 318 25.48 -9.87 9.59
N LYS A 319 26.11 -9.08 8.72
CA LYS A 319 27.21 -8.17 9.08
C LYS A 319 26.77 -7.13 10.11
N ILE A 320 25.54 -6.63 10.03
CA ILE A 320 25.02 -5.67 11.00
C ILE A 320 24.69 -6.37 12.32
N ALA A 321 24.10 -7.57 12.27
CA ALA A 321 23.77 -8.36 13.44
C ALA A 321 24.99 -8.79 14.28
N THR A 322 26.19 -8.94 13.69
CA THR A 322 27.41 -9.18 14.48
C THR A 322 27.82 -7.97 15.34
N ARG A 323 27.46 -6.75 14.92
CA ARG A 323 27.73 -5.50 15.64
C ARG A 323 26.65 -5.20 16.68
N PHE A 324 25.44 -5.70 16.46
CA PHE A 324 24.27 -5.48 17.31
C PHE A 324 23.54 -6.82 17.60
N PRO A 325 24.21 -7.75 18.31
CA PRO A 325 23.66 -9.10 18.52
C PRO A 325 22.38 -9.12 19.37
N ASP A 326 22.24 -8.15 20.28
CA ASP A 326 21.13 -8.09 21.25
C ASP A 326 20.06 -7.05 20.89
N ASP A 327 20.18 -6.36 19.74
CA ASP A 327 19.17 -5.38 19.32
C ASP A 327 17.97 -6.12 18.68
N PRO A 328 16.75 -6.00 19.25
CA PRO A 328 15.59 -6.74 18.78
C PRO A 328 15.18 -6.37 17.34
N ALA A 329 15.35 -5.11 16.93
CA ALA A 329 15.01 -4.68 15.58
C ALA A 329 16.00 -5.25 14.55
N VAL A 330 17.28 -5.35 14.92
CA VAL A 330 18.32 -5.97 14.09
C VAL A 330 18.08 -7.46 13.94
N GLN A 331 17.80 -8.17 15.04
CA GLN A 331 17.55 -9.61 15.00
C GLN A 331 16.25 -9.94 14.24
N ARG A 332 15.21 -9.12 14.37
CA ARG A 332 13.98 -9.26 13.58
C ARG A 332 14.25 -9.09 12.08
N ALA A 333 15.06 -8.11 11.67
CA ALA A 333 15.42 -7.91 10.27
C ALA A 333 16.32 -9.02 9.71
N LEU A 334 17.21 -9.55 10.56
CA LEU A 334 17.98 -10.73 10.20
C LEU A 334 17.06 -11.95 9.99
N ALA A 335 16.03 -12.13 10.82
CA ALA A 335 15.09 -13.23 10.67
C ALA A 335 14.34 -13.18 9.34
N GLU A 336 13.86 -12.00 8.96
CA GLU A 336 13.24 -11.73 7.64
C GLU A 336 14.20 -12.03 6.49
N ALA A 337 15.37 -11.39 6.49
CA ALA A 337 16.32 -11.54 5.39
C ALA A 337 16.84 -12.98 5.25
N ALA A 338 17.00 -13.70 6.38
CA ALA A 338 17.33 -15.12 6.38
C ALA A 338 16.22 -15.97 5.78
N TYR A 339 14.97 -15.70 6.14
CA TYR A 339 13.80 -16.40 5.62
C TYR A 339 13.68 -16.22 4.10
N ASP A 340 13.83 -14.98 3.62
CA ASP A 340 13.77 -14.65 2.19
C ASP A 340 14.92 -15.29 1.39
N ALA A 341 16.09 -15.45 2.02
CA ALA A 341 17.23 -16.16 1.44
C ALA A 341 17.13 -17.69 1.53
N GLY A 342 16.09 -18.24 2.19
CA GLY A 342 15.88 -19.67 2.36
C GLY A 342 16.69 -20.33 3.49
N ASP A 343 17.40 -19.56 4.31
CA ASP A 343 18.13 -20.06 5.49
C ASP A 343 17.18 -20.07 6.71
N TYR A 344 16.25 -21.03 6.71
CA TYR A 344 15.18 -21.09 7.71
C TYR A 344 15.69 -21.37 9.13
N ALA A 345 16.81 -22.09 9.27
CA ALA A 345 17.43 -22.33 10.56
C ALA A 345 18.00 -21.03 11.16
N ALA A 346 18.69 -20.22 10.35
CA ALA A 346 19.16 -18.92 10.80
C ALA A 346 18.00 -17.94 11.04
N ALA A 347 16.93 -18.01 10.23
CA ALA A 347 15.72 -17.21 10.44
C ALA A 347 15.09 -17.51 11.81
N LEU A 348 14.93 -18.79 12.14
CA LEU A 348 14.42 -19.23 13.44
C LEU A 348 15.31 -18.73 14.59
N ALA A 349 16.61 -18.93 14.50
CA ALA A 349 17.55 -18.50 15.54
C ALA A 349 17.56 -16.98 15.74
N ALA A 350 17.43 -16.20 14.66
CA ALA A 350 17.34 -14.74 14.74
C ALA A 350 16.00 -14.28 15.33
N ALA A 351 14.90 -14.93 14.96
CA ALA A 351 13.58 -14.66 15.53
C ALA A 351 13.55 -14.95 17.04
N ASP A 352 14.15 -16.06 17.49
CA ASP A 352 14.26 -16.41 18.90
C ASP A 352 15.06 -15.36 19.69
N ARG A 353 16.19 -14.86 19.14
CA ARG A 353 16.95 -13.75 19.77
C ARG A 353 16.15 -12.46 19.83
N ALA A 354 15.41 -12.12 18.77
CA ALA A 354 14.55 -10.95 18.75
C ALA A 354 13.45 -11.04 19.82
N ILE A 355 12.82 -12.21 19.99
CA ILE A 355 11.79 -12.48 21.02
C ILE A 355 12.39 -12.45 22.42
N ALA A 356 13.61 -12.97 22.61
CA ALA A 356 14.28 -12.92 23.90
C ALA A 356 14.58 -11.48 24.33
N ALA A 357 14.95 -10.61 23.38
CA ALA A 357 15.20 -9.19 23.62
C ALA A 357 13.91 -8.35 23.75
N ASP A 358 12.87 -8.67 22.98
CA ASP A 358 11.54 -8.05 23.07
C ASP A 358 10.43 -9.09 22.84
N PRO A 359 9.85 -9.66 23.92
CA PRO A 359 8.81 -10.67 23.81
C PRO A 359 7.50 -10.18 23.17
N LYS A 360 7.31 -8.86 23.08
CA LYS A 360 6.11 -8.23 22.51
C LYS A 360 6.23 -7.98 21.01
N LEU A 361 7.37 -8.30 20.39
CA LEU A 361 7.60 -8.07 18.97
C LEU A 361 6.86 -9.10 18.10
N VAL A 362 5.61 -8.77 17.72
CA VAL A 362 4.72 -9.63 16.92
C VAL A 362 5.40 -10.14 15.64
N GLU A 363 6.15 -9.27 14.95
CA GLU A 363 6.85 -9.60 13.72
C GLU A 363 7.88 -10.72 13.91
N ALA A 364 8.58 -10.74 15.05
CA ALA A 364 9.52 -11.80 15.36
C ALA A 364 8.80 -13.12 15.64
N GLN A 365 7.64 -13.09 16.31
CA GLN A 365 6.80 -14.28 16.49
C GLN A 365 6.28 -14.83 15.15
N CYS A 366 5.90 -13.94 14.21
CA CYS A 366 5.50 -14.32 12.86
C CYS A 366 6.66 -14.98 12.10
N TYR A 367 7.85 -14.37 12.08
CA TYR A 367 9.03 -14.97 11.42
C TYR A 367 9.47 -16.28 12.08
N ARG A 368 9.34 -16.42 13.40
CA ARG A 368 9.55 -17.69 14.11
C ARG A 368 8.61 -18.77 13.58
N ALA A 369 7.31 -18.49 13.53
CA ALA A 369 6.32 -19.44 13.04
C ALA A 369 6.55 -19.81 11.56
N MET A 370 6.83 -18.81 10.71
CA MET A 370 7.15 -19.02 9.29
C MET A 370 8.38 -19.92 9.11
N ALA A 371 9.46 -19.67 9.85
CA ALA A 371 10.66 -20.50 9.80
C ALA A 371 10.39 -21.93 10.28
N GLN A 372 9.61 -22.11 11.36
CA GLN A 372 9.22 -23.45 11.83
C GLN A 372 8.37 -24.21 10.81
N MET A 373 7.42 -23.54 10.14
CA MET A 373 6.64 -24.13 9.04
C MET A 373 7.54 -24.57 7.90
N ALA A 374 8.41 -23.70 7.42
CA ALA A 374 9.33 -24.00 6.31
C ALA A 374 10.30 -25.15 6.65
N ILE A 375 10.81 -25.21 7.88
CA ILE A 375 11.66 -26.33 8.36
C ILE A 375 10.86 -27.64 8.37
N ALA A 376 9.64 -27.63 8.92
CA ALA A 376 8.79 -28.81 8.97
C ALA A 376 8.43 -29.31 7.57
N GLU A 377 8.09 -28.40 6.65
CA GLU A 377 7.81 -28.73 5.24
C GLU A 377 9.02 -29.32 4.53
N ALA A 378 10.21 -28.71 4.68
CA ALA A 378 11.44 -29.22 4.11
C ALA A 378 11.80 -30.62 4.64
N ALA A 379 11.51 -30.89 5.92
CA ALA A 379 11.68 -32.19 6.56
C ALA A 379 10.55 -33.19 6.25
N LYS A 380 9.47 -32.76 5.57
CA LYS A 380 8.23 -33.52 5.42
C LYS A 380 7.67 -34.00 6.76
N ASP A 381 7.85 -33.20 7.81
CA ASP A 381 7.36 -33.52 9.15
C ASP A 381 5.85 -33.29 9.23
N GLU A 382 5.09 -34.38 9.31
CA GLU A 382 3.63 -34.34 9.42
C GLU A 382 3.13 -34.51 10.86
N LYS A 383 4.02 -34.66 11.84
CA LYS A 383 3.68 -34.98 13.24
C LYS A 383 2.70 -33.96 13.83
N PRO A 384 1.57 -34.40 14.41
CA PRO A 384 0.61 -33.51 15.06
C PRO A 384 1.22 -32.59 16.12
N GLU A 385 2.22 -33.07 16.85
CA GLU A 385 2.88 -32.33 17.94
C GLU A 385 3.66 -31.13 17.41
N THR A 386 4.45 -31.32 16.34
CA THR A 386 5.22 -30.25 15.68
C THR A 386 4.28 -29.12 15.24
N TRP A 387 3.22 -29.47 14.51
CA TRP A 387 2.29 -28.48 13.98
C TRP A 387 1.41 -27.84 15.07
N THR A 388 1.16 -28.54 16.17
CA THR A 388 0.49 -27.96 17.33
C THR A 388 1.36 -26.90 18.00
N GLU A 389 2.68 -27.10 18.12
CA GLU A 389 3.57 -26.06 18.65
C GLU A 389 3.73 -24.87 17.70
N ILE A 390 3.78 -25.10 16.39
CA ILE A 390 3.76 -24.02 15.38
C ILE A 390 2.52 -23.15 15.58
N ARG A 391 1.34 -23.78 15.62
CA ARG A 391 0.07 -23.08 15.85
C ARG A 391 0.00 -22.39 17.21
N ARG A 392 0.63 -22.95 18.25
CA ARG A 392 0.76 -22.30 19.56
C ARG A 392 1.60 -21.02 19.47
N THR A 393 2.66 -21.02 18.66
CA THR A 393 3.49 -19.84 18.37
C THR A 393 2.67 -18.76 17.68
N ILE A 394 1.92 -19.13 16.65
CA ILE A 394 1.02 -18.21 15.93
C ILE A 394 -0.03 -17.62 16.89
N GLY A 395 -0.64 -18.44 17.73
CA GLY A 395 -1.60 -17.98 18.74
C GLY A 395 -0.98 -17.04 19.79
N ARG A 396 0.31 -17.17 20.12
CA ARG A 396 1.03 -16.18 20.96
C ARG A 396 1.13 -14.84 20.24
N ALA A 397 1.51 -14.84 18.96
CA ALA A 397 1.59 -13.63 18.15
C ALA A 397 0.25 -12.88 18.11
N ASN A 398 -0.85 -13.61 17.85
CA ASN A 398 -2.20 -13.03 17.80
C ASN A 398 -2.68 -12.43 19.15
N ARG A 399 -2.21 -12.96 20.29
CA ARG A 399 -2.55 -12.41 21.61
C ARG A 399 -1.78 -11.13 21.94
N LEU A 400 -0.65 -10.89 21.29
CA LEU A 400 0.13 -9.66 21.48
C LEU A 400 -0.49 -8.48 20.74
N ASP A 401 -1.08 -8.72 19.57
CA ASP A 401 -1.85 -7.75 18.79
C ASP A 401 -2.97 -8.49 18.05
N THR A 402 -4.22 -8.33 18.53
CA THR A 402 -5.39 -9.01 17.94
C THR A 402 -5.82 -8.37 16.62
N GLU A 403 -5.35 -7.15 16.35
CA GLU A 403 -5.64 -6.40 15.13
C GLU A 403 -4.51 -6.55 14.09
N ASP A 404 -3.51 -7.40 14.35
CA ASP A 404 -2.51 -7.77 13.36
C ASP A 404 -3.05 -8.90 12.47
N PRO A 405 -3.22 -8.67 11.15
CA PRO A 405 -3.72 -9.73 10.26
C PRO A 405 -2.68 -10.85 10.04
N ARG A 406 -1.39 -10.62 10.29
CA ARG A 406 -0.33 -11.58 9.94
C ARG A 406 -0.45 -12.91 10.71
N PRO A 407 -0.62 -12.94 12.05
CA PRO A 407 -0.87 -14.18 12.77
C PRO A 407 -2.11 -14.94 12.27
N LEU A 408 -3.20 -14.24 11.95
CA LEU A 408 -4.44 -14.86 11.46
C LEU A 408 -4.22 -15.55 10.10
N ILE A 409 -3.52 -14.89 9.18
CA ILE A 409 -3.12 -15.44 7.88
C ILE A 409 -2.24 -16.68 8.07
N LEU A 410 -1.22 -16.59 8.94
CA LEU A 410 -0.33 -17.71 9.23
C LEU A 410 -1.08 -18.91 9.82
N PHE A 411 -2.08 -18.66 10.68
CA PHE A 411 -2.86 -19.73 11.28
C PHE A 411 -3.65 -20.50 10.23
N PHE A 412 -4.29 -19.79 9.28
CA PHE A 412 -4.95 -20.41 8.12
C PHE A 412 -3.95 -21.22 7.27
N ARG A 413 -2.82 -20.61 6.91
CA ARG A 413 -1.79 -21.23 6.08
C ARG A 413 -1.15 -22.46 6.71
N SER A 414 -1.06 -22.54 8.04
CA SER A 414 -0.56 -23.72 8.75
C SER A 414 -1.35 -25.03 8.47
N TYR A 415 -2.56 -24.90 7.93
CA TYR A 415 -3.36 -26.02 7.40
C TYR A 415 -3.34 -26.04 5.87
N ALA A 416 -3.62 -24.90 5.23
CA ALA A 416 -3.82 -24.81 3.79
C ALA A 416 -2.55 -25.16 2.98
N ASP A 417 -1.37 -24.72 3.43
CA ASP A 417 -0.10 -24.99 2.73
C ASP A 417 0.24 -26.50 2.77
N ARG A 418 -0.33 -27.23 3.73
CA ARG A 418 -0.28 -28.70 3.85
C ARG A 418 -1.41 -29.43 3.14
N ARG A 419 -2.22 -28.74 2.34
CA ARG A 419 -3.42 -29.29 1.67
C ARG A 419 -4.45 -29.86 2.64
N GLN A 420 -4.45 -29.40 3.90
CA GLN A 420 -5.49 -29.73 4.86
C GLN A 420 -6.57 -28.66 4.79
N TRP A 421 -7.84 -29.09 4.84
CA TRP A 421 -8.93 -28.14 4.92
C TRP A 421 -8.88 -27.41 6.28
N PRO A 422 -8.67 -26.08 6.31
CA PRO A 422 -8.53 -25.35 7.57
C PRO A 422 -9.84 -25.45 8.39
N PRO A 423 -9.78 -25.64 9.72
CA PRO A 423 -10.97 -25.68 10.57
C PRO A 423 -11.69 -24.31 10.58
N GLN A 424 -12.96 -24.27 11.00
CA GLN A 424 -13.79 -23.05 10.96
C GLN A 424 -13.09 -21.85 11.60
N ILE A 425 -12.48 -22.01 12.79
CA ILE A 425 -11.75 -20.95 13.47
C ILE A 425 -10.60 -20.35 12.64
N ALA A 426 -9.95 -21.15 11.79
CA ALA A 426 -8.89 -20.65 10.92
C ALA A 426 -9.47 -19.90 9.71
N ARG A 427 -10.62 -20.35 9.20
CA ARG A 427 -11.36 -19.68 8.11
C ARG A 427 -11.94 -18.34 8.57
N ASP A 428 -12.53 -18.30 9.76
CA ASP A 428 -13.01 -17.06 10.40
C ASP A 428 -11.85 -16.10 10.65
N GLY A 429 -10.70 -16.61 11.10
CA GLY A 429 -9.48 -15.82 11.24
C GLY A 429 -9.01 -15.20 9.92
N LEU A 430 -9.04 -15.94 8.81
CA LEU A 430 -8.69 -15.41 7.49
C LEU A 430 -9.67 -14.32 7.03
N MET A 431 -10.98 -14.51 7.25
CA MET A 431 -11.99 -13.48 6.97
C MET A 431 -11.76 -12.22 7.80
N HIS A 432 -11.43 -12.38 9.09
CA HIS A 432 -11.13 -11.25 9.97
C HIS A 432 -9.84 -10.53 9.52
N ALA A 433 -8.79 -11.27 9.14
CA ALA A 433 -7.58 -10.69 8.57
C ALA A 433 -7.89 -9.83 7.33
N TYR A 434 -8.79 -10.30 6.46
CA TYR A 434 -9.24 -9.53 5.29
C TYR A 434 -10.02 -8.29 5.69
N ALA A 435 -10.88 -8.36 6.71
CA ALA A 435 -11.56 -7.17 7.23
C ALA A 435 -10.59 -6.11 7.78
N LEU A 436 -9.48 -6.55 8.38
CA LEU A 436 -8.41 -5.67 8.90
C LEU A 436 -7.53 -5.09 7.78
N ALA A 437 -7.31 -5.83 6.70
CA ALA A 437 -6.43 -5.44 5.61
C ALA A 437 -7.01 -5.76 4.22
N PRO A 438 -8.16 -5.19 3.84
CA PRO A 438 -8.84 -5.57 2.60
C PRO A 438 -8.15 -5.05 1.33
N GLN A 439 -7.17 -4.15 1.49
CA GLN A 439 -6.27 -3.66 0.45
C GLN A 439 -5.31 -4.74 -0.06
N ASP A 440 -5.03 -5.78 0.74
CA ASP A 440 -4.08 -6.84 0.34
C ASP A 440 -4.70 -7.78 -0.70
N ARG A 441 -4.17 -7.67 -1.93
CA ARG A 441 -4.61 -8.44 -3.09
C ARG A 441 -4.36 -9.94 -2.91
N GLY A 442 -3.22 -10.31 -2.31
CA GLY A 442 -2.86 -11.71 -2.08
C GLY A 442 -3.74 -12.35 -1.01
N LEU A 443 -4.07 -11.60 0.04
CA LEU A 443 -5.03 -12.02 1.05
C LEU A 443 -6.43 -12.20 0.47
N ARG A 444 -6.90 -11.25 -0.35
CA ARG A 444 -8.17 -11.37 -1.07
C ARG A 444 -8.24 -12.63 -1.94
N MET A 445 -7.16 -12.96 -2.65
CA MET A 445 -7.08 -14.21 -3.43
C MET A 445 -7.18 -15.45 -2.53
N GLN A 446 -6.55 -15.45 -1.35
CA GLN A 446 -6.65 -16.55 -0.39
C GLN A 446 -8.07 -16.72 0.14
N VAL A 447 -8.75 -15.62 0.48
CA VAL A 447 -10.15 -15.65 0.93
C VAL A 447 -11.07 -16.16 -0.19
N ALA A 448 -10.90 -15.67 -1.42
CA ALA A 448 -11.66 -16.17 -2.57
C ALA A 448 -11.45 -17.69 -2.77
N GLY A 449 -10.21 -18.17 -2.67
CA GLY A 449 -9.90 -19.60 -2.73
C GLY A 449 -10.59 -20.41 -1.63
N MET A 450 -10.63 -19.89 -0.41
CA MET A 450 -11.36 -20.48 0.71
C MET A 450 -12.87 -20.53 0.42
N LEU A 451 -13.48 -19.44 -0.04
CA LEU A 451 -14.90 -19.37 -0.38
C LEU A 451 -15.29 -20.35 -1.50
N ILE A 452 -14.41 -20.56 -2.49
CA ILE A 452 -14.59 -21.60 -3.53
C ILE A 452 -14.65 -22.99 -2.89
N GLY A 453 -13.75 -23.29 -1.95
CA GLY A 453 -13.76 -24.56 -1.22
C GLY A 453 -15.01 -24.74 -0.33
N GLU A 454 -15.56 -23.64 0.20
CA GLU A 454 -16.84 -23.61 0.92
C GLU A 454 -18.07 -23.64 -0.01
N LYS A 455 -17.88 -23.74 -1.34
CA LYS A 455 -18.94 -23.66 -2.36
C LYS A 455 -19.71 -22.32 -2.39
N LYS A 456 -19.19 -21.28 -1.75
CA LYS A 456 -19.71 -19.91 -1.79
C LYS A 456 -19.24 -19.20 -3.06
N LEU A 457 -19.60 -19.76 -4.20
CA LEU A 457 -19.09 -19.35 -5.52
C LEU A 457 -19.45 -17.90 -5.87
N ALA A 458 -20.65 -17.45 -5.50
CA ALA A 458 -21.08 -16.07 -5.74
C ALA A 458 -20.24 -15.05 -4.95
N GLU A 459 -19.94 -15.34 -3.68
CA GLU A 459 -19.11 -14.49 -2.82
C GLU A 459 -17.65 -14.47 -3.32
N ALA A 460 -17.09 -15.64 -3.65
CA ALA A 460 -15.75 -15.75 -4.22
C ALA A 460 -15.62 -14.94 -5.52
N ARG A 461 -16.60 -15.08 -6.43
CA ARG A 461 -16.64 -14.33 -7.69
C ARG A 461 -16.69 -12.82 -7.44
N ALA A 462 -17.49 -12.36 -6.48
CA ALA A 462 -17.61 -10.95 -6.14
C ALA A 462 -16.27 -10.37 -5.64
N MET A 463 -15.56 -11.10 -4.77
CA MET A 463 -14.24 -10.70 -4.30
C MET A 463 -13.22 -10.60 -5.44
N LEU A 464 -13.19 -11.58 -6.32
CA LEU A 464 -12.24 -11.65 -7.43
C LEU A 464 -12.45 -10.55 -8.47
N LEU A 465 -13.70 -10.14 -8.71
CA LEU A 465 -14.01 -9.14 -9.72
C LEU A 465 -13.36 -7.78 -9.44
N VAL A 466 -13.23 -7.40 -8.17
CA VAL A 466 -12.54 -6.14 -7.81
C VAL A 466 -11.12 -6.12 -8.37
N LEU A 467 -10.42 -7.26 -8.33
CA LEU A 467 -9.06 -7.40 -8.82
C LEU A 467 -8.95 -7.36 -10.35
N THR A 468 -10.04 -7.63 -11.08
CA THR A 468 -10.01 -7.56 -12.56
C THR A 468 -10.03 -6.14 -13.09
N TYR A 469 -10.42 -5.17 -12.26
CA TYR A 469 -10.48 -3.74 -12.61
C TYR A 469 -9.39 -2.90 -11.94
N ASP A 470 -8.66 -3.46 -10.96
CA ASP A 470 -7.56 -2.79 -10.29
C ASP A 470 -6.35 -2.62 -11.23
N PRO A 471 -5.95 -1.37 -11.59
CA PRO A 471 -4.84 -1.12 -12.50
C PRO A 471 -3.48 -1.58 -11.95
N HIS A 472 -3.37 -1.74 -10.63
CA HIS A 472 -2.15 -2.13 -9.92
C HIS A 472 -2.12 -3.61 -9.56
N ALA A 473 -3.15 -4.38 -9.93
CA ALA A 473 -3.21 -5.83 -9.73
C ALA A 473 -2.62 -6.62 -10.90
N SER A 474 -1.64 -6.08 -11.65
CA SER A 474 -1.08 -6.78 -12.81
C SER A 474 -0.59 -8.20 -12.45
N GLY A 475 -0.92 -9.20 -13.27
CA GLY A 475 -0.71 -10.63 -12.96
C GLY A 475 -1.80 -11.23 -12.04
N ILE A 476 -2.05 -10.63 -10.87
CA ILE A 476 -3.10 -11.10 -9.94
C ILE A 476 -4.50 -10.95 -10.55
N GLY A 477 -4.82 -9.83 -11.18
CA GLY A 477 -6.10 -9.60 -11.85
C GLY A 477 -6.33 -10.56 -13.01
N ALA A 478 -5.27 -10.95 -13.73
CA ALA A 478 -5.36 -11.99 -14.76
C ALA A 478 -5.60 -13.38 -14.15
N ALA A 479 -5.01 -13.70 -13.00
CA ALA A 479 -5.30 -14.92 -12.26
C ALA A 479 -6.73 -14.92 -11.71
N ALA A 480 -7.22 -13.78 -11.20
CA ALA A 480 -8.58 -13.60 -10.71
C ALA A 480 -9.60 -13.79 -11.85
N SER A 481 -9.35 -13.20 -13.02
CA SER A 481 -10.16 -13.38 -14.22
C SER A 481 -10.31 -14.87 -14.60
N LYS A 482 -9.20 -15.63 -14.65
CA LYS A 482 -9.24 -17.08 -14.89
C LYS A 482 -10.02 -17.87 -13.82
N MET A 483 -9.93 -17.46 -12.56
CA MET A 483 -10.71 -18.08 -11.47
C MET A 483 -12.21 -17.78 -11.63
N ILE A 484 -12.58 -16.56 -12.03
CA ILE A 484 -13.97 -16.19 -12.33
C ILE A 484 -14.52 -17.04 -13.47
N ASP A 485 -13.77 -17.22 -14.57
CA ASP A 485 -14.20 -18.09 -15.69
C ASP A 485 -14.50 -19.53 -15.21
N THR A 486 -13.65 -20.05 -14.31
CA THR A 486 -13.83 -21.37 -13.70
C THR A 486 -15.08 -21.42 -12.82
N ILE A 487 -15.33 -20.38 -12.02
CA ILE A 487 -16.52 -20.25 -11.19
C ILE A 487 -17.78 -20.21 -12.06
N ASP A 488 -17.79 -19.38 -13.11
CA ASP A 488 -18.93 -19.18 -14.00
C ASP A 488 -19.28 -20.48 -14.75
N ALA A 489 -18.27 -21.23 -15.19
CA ALA A 489 -18.47 -22.55 -15.79
C ALA A 489 -19.13 -23.54 -14.81
N ARG A 490 -18.71 -23.55 -13.53
CA ARG A 490 -19.30 -24.41 -12.48
C ARG A 490 -20.74 -24.04 -12.15
N ILE A 491 -21.03 -22.74 -12.03
CA ILE A 491 -22.39 -22.23 -11.80
C ILE A 491 -23.30 -22.63 -12.97
N LYS A 492 -22.85 -22.43 -14.21
CA LYS A 492 -23.61 -22.79 -15.42
C LYS A 492 -23.87 -24.30 -15.54
N ALA A 493 -22.92 -25.13 -15.09
CA ALA A 493 -23.07 -26.58 -15.08
C ALA A 493 -24.00 -27.10 -13.97
N GLY A 494 -24.59 -26.22 -13.15
CA GLY A 494 -25.55 -26.60 -12.10
C GLY A 494 -24.91 -27.36 -10.93
N VAL A 495 -23.58 -27.28 -10.78
CA VAL A 495 -22.83 -28.13 -9.84
C VAL A 495 -23.16 -27.84 -8.37
N ASP A 496 -23.81 -26.71 -8.03
CA ASP A 496 -24.12 -26.36 -6.63
C ASP A 496 -25.45 -25.56 -6.42
N ALA A 497 -26.51 -25.81 -7.22
CA ALA A 497 -27.83 -25.19 -6.99
C ALA A 497 -28.58 -25.72 -5.73
N ALA A 498 -27.89 -26.36 -4.79
CA ALA A 498 -28.46 -26.97 -3.60
C ALA A 498 -27.84 -26.38 -2.32
N SER A 499 -28.12 -25.11 -2.03
CA SER A 499 -28.19 -24.58 -0.66
C SER A 499 -28.65 -23.11 -0.67
N ALA A 500 -29.92 -22.88 -1.01
CA ALA A 500 -30.63 -21.75 -0.40
C ALA A 500 -31.14 -22.24 0.97
N PRO A 501 -30.97 -21.48 2.06
CA PRO A 501 -31.58 -21.85 3.34
C PRO A 501 -33.10 -21.76 3.15
N ALA A 502 -33.78 -22.89 3.32
CA ALA A 502 -35.22 -22.90 3.49
C ALA A 502 -35.56 -22.04 4.72
N GLY A 503 -36.45 -21.08 4.53
CA GLY A 503 -36.86 -20.14 5.57
C GLY A 503 -37.36 -20.84 6.83
N ALA A 504 -36.94 -20.32 7.98
CA ALA A 504 -37.58 -20.60 9.25
C ALA A 504 -38.92 -19.85 9.29
N LYS A 505 -40.00 -20.61 9.48
CA LYS A 505 -41.20 -20.12 10.18
C LYS A 505 -40.91 -20.04 11.67
#